data_AF-A0A6L3IJM4-F1
#
_entry.id   AF-A0A6L3IJM4-F1
#
_cell.length_a   1.000
_cell.length_b   1.000
_cell.length_c   1.000
_cell.angle_alpha   90.00
_cell.angle_beta   90.00
_cell.angle_gamma   90.00
#
_symmetry.space_group_name_H-M   'P 1'
#
loop_
_entity.id
_entity.type
_entity.pdbx_description
1 polymer ?
#
loop_
_entity_poly.entity_id
_entity_poly.type
_entity_poly.pdbx_seq_one_letter_code
_entity_poly.pdbx_strand_id
1 'polypeptide(L)'
;MFGYTVFLKIGNLAATSLTDMYKDSYQLIGCEFGFAQGIDFKGQVQTEVKGGTFYVTYPHLPNRDMIQWMLDARKYQSGAIVVHDNQGSTLEKILFEKATCVDMEISYIRQGKSY
;
A
#
# COMPACT_ATOMS: atom_id res chain seq x y z
N MET A 1 -8.67 -14.21 -16.25
CA MET A 1 -7.87 -13.56 -15.20
C MET A 1 -8.60 -12.28 -14.84
N PHE A 2 -9.23 -12.20 -13.67
CA PHE A 2 -9.84 -10.94 -13.22
C PHE A 2 -8.68 -9.98 -12.97
N GLY A 3 -8.54 -8.99 -13.86
CA GLY A 3 -7.47 -8.01 -13.75
C GLY A 3 -7.96 -6.91 -12.83
N TYR A 4 -7.28 -6.76 -11.72
CA TYR A 4 -7.45 -5.63 -10.83
C TYR A 4 -6.14 -4.86 -10.88
N THR A 5 -6.25 -3.54 -10.94
CA THR A 5 -5.09 -2.66 -10.80
C THR A 5 -5.18 -1.95 -9.47
N VAL A 6 -4.10 -2.03 -8.69
CA VAL A 6 -4.03 -1.44 -7.35
C VAL A 6 -3.06 -0.27 -7.40
N PHE A 7 -3.45 0.86 -6.82
CA PHE A 7 -2.63 2.06 -6.73
C PHE A 7 -2.51 2.52 -5.29
N LEU A 8 -1.30 2.88 -4.88
CA LEU A 8 -1.03 3.63 -3.67
C LEU A 8 -0.93 5.12 -4.00
N LYS A 9 -1.69 5.95 -3.31
CA LYS A 9 -1.56 7.41 -3.36
C LYS A 9 -1.17 7.93 -1.99
N ILE A 10 -0.07 8.67 -1.94
CA ILE A 10 0.46 9.29 -0.72
C ILE A 10 0.19 10.80 -0.80
N GLY A 11 -0.22 11.40 0.31
CA GLY A 11 -0.45 12.84 0.41
C GLY A 11 -1.92 13.23 0.22
N ASN A 12 -2.16 14.37 -0.45
CA ASN A 12 -3.50 14.95 -0.52
C ASN A 12 -4.46 14.11 -1.37
N LEU A 13 -5.52 13.61 -0.74
CA LEU A 13 -6.58 12.80 -1.35
C LEU A 13 -7.75 13.62 -1.90
N ALA A 14 -7.73 14.95 -1.77
CA ALA A 14 -8.77 15.86 -2.24
C ALA A 14 -8.80 16.06 -3.77
N ALA A 15 -8.17 15.17 -4.52
CA ALA A 15 -8.21 15.18 -5.98
C ALA A 15 -9.66 15.03 -6.47
N THR A 16 -10.13 16.04 -7.21
CA THR A 16 -11.50 16.10 -7.75
C THR A 16 -11.64 15.39 -9.10
N SER A 17 -10.53 14.99 -9.74
CA SER A 17 -10.53 14.27 -11.02
C SER A 17 -9.79 12.93 -10.92
N LEU A 18 -10.22 11.94 -11.72
CA LEU A 18 -9.53 10.65 -11.86
C LEU A 18 -8.07 10.83 -12.30
N THR A 19 -7.81 11.76 -13.21
CA THR A 19 -6.46 12.09 -13.70
C THR A 19 -5.54 12.56 -12.57
N ASP A 20 -6.06 13.38 -11.65
CA ASP A 20 -5.33 13.83 -10.48
C ASP A 20 -5.13 12.72 -9.44
N MET A 21 -6.03 11.72 -9.40
CA MET A 21 -5.83 10.53 -8.58
C MET A 21 -4.67 9.67 -9.11
N TYR A 22 -4.58 9.46 -10.42
CA TYR A 22 -3.50 8.70 -11.05
C TYR A 22 -2.16 9.43 -11.06
N LYS A 23 -2.19 10.76 -11.14
CA LYS A 23 -0.98 11.60 -11.06
C LYS A 23 -0.32 11.39 -9.69
N ASP A 24 0.98 11.08 -9.72
CA ASP A 24 1.81 10.77 -8.54
C ASP A 24 1.33 9.54 -7.73
N SER A 25 0.55 8.65 -8.35
CA SER A 25 0.19 7.36 -7.76
C SER A 25 1.20 6.27 -8.10
N TYR A 26 1.41 5.34 -7.17
CA TYR A 26 2.29 4.20 -7.32
C TYR A 26 1.44 2.98 -7.66
N GLN A 27 1.53 2.50 -8.90
CA GLN A 27 0.90 1.23 -9.27
C GLN A 27 1.62 0.08 -8.54
N LEU A 28 0.86 -0.71 -7.80
CA LEU A 28 1.35 -1.82 -6.99
C LEU A 28 1.19 -3.15 -7.74
N ILE A 29 2.09 -4.10 -7.46
CA ILE A 29 1.97 -5.50 -7.88
C ILE A 29 1.56 -6.43 -6.74
N GLY A 30 1.60 -5.93 -5.50
CA GLY A 30 1.21 -6.63 -4.29
C GLY A 30 0.74 -5.65 -3.22
N CYS A 31 -0.28 -6.04 -2.47
CA CYS A 31 -0.82 -5.28 -1.34
C CYS A 31 -1.43 -6.27 -0.34
N GLU A 32 -0.96 -6.23 0.90
CA GLU A 32 -1.43 -7.08 1.98
C GLU A 32 -1.73 -6.22 3.20
N PHE A 33 -2.88 -6.45 3.81
CA PHE A 33 -3.24 -5.86 5.09
C PHE A 33 -4.15 -6.85 5.81
N GLY A 34 -4.17 -6.77 7.13
CA GLY A 34 -4.90 -7.73 7.93
C GLY A 34 -5.30 -7.18 9.28
N PHE A 35 -6.28 -7.87 9.86
CA PHE A 35 -6.76 -7.66 11.20
C PHE A 35 -6.63 -8.98 11.96
N ALA A 36 -6.17 -8.93 13.20
CA ALA A 36 -5.95 -10.10 14.02
C ALA A 36 -6.59 -9.93 15.40
N GLN A 37 -7.13 -11.02 15.94
CA GLN A 37 -7.63 -11.11 17.31
C GLN A 37 -7.05 -12.35 17.98
N GLY A 38 -6.71 -12.23 19.25
CA GLY A 38 -6.30 -13.37 20.07
C GLY A 38 -7.49 -14.26 20.38
N ILE A 39 -7.26 -15.58 20.29
CA ILE A 39 -8.23 -16.62 20.63
C ILE A 39 -7.74 -17.44 21.82
N ASP A 40 -8.67 -18.02 22.59
CA ASP A 40 -8.36 -19.00 23.63
C ASP A 40 -8.17 -20.42 23.05
N PHE A 41 -7.91 -21.39 23.93
CA PHE A 41 -7.76 -22.80 23.57
C PHE A 41 -9.03 -23.45 23.01
N LYS A 42 -10.19 -22.80 23.12
CA LYS A 42 -11.47 -23.22 22.55
C LYS A 42 -11.78 -22.52 21.22
N GLY A 43 -10.89 -21.64 20.74
CA GLY A 43 -11.09 -20.84 19.54
C GLY A 43 -12.01 -19.65 19.72
N GLN A 44 -12.30 -19.24 20.96
CA GLN A 44 -13.14 -18.06 21.23
C GLN A 44 -12.30 -16.79 21.26
N VAL A 45 -12.83 -15.71 20.68
CA VAL A 45 -12.17 -14.40 20.62
C VAL A 45 -12.07 -13.79 22.01
N GLN A 46 -10.85 -13.38 22.43
CA GLN A 46 -10.58 -12.86 23.77
C GLN A 46 -10.01 -11.43 23.77
N THR A 47 -9.55 -10.92 22.63
CA THR A 47 -8.90 -9.61 22.57
C THR A 47 -9.57 -8.67 21.58
N GLU A 48 -9.29 -7.39 21.74
CA GLU A 48 -9.58 -6.39 20.73
C GLU A 48 -8.87 -6.69 19.41
N VAL A 49 -9.44 -6.15 18.33
CA VAL A 49 -8.88 -6.23 16.98
C VAL A 49 -7.60 -5.41 16.90
N LYS A 50 -6.51 -6.04 16.45
CA LYS A 50 -5.26 -5.38 16.11
C LYS A 50 -5.10 -5.32 14.60
N GLY A 51 -4.60 -4.20 14.09
CA GLY A 51 -4.40 -3.98 12.66
C GLY A 51 -3.67 -2.67 12.41
N GLY A 52 -3.79 -2.14 11.20
CA GLY A 52 -3.19 -0.86 10.80
C GLY A 52 -1.78 -0.95 10.21
N THR A 53 -1.23 -2.17 10.09
CA THR A 53 -0.04 -2.44 9.28
C THR A 53 -0.46 -2.96 7.92
N PHE A 54 0.17 -2.44 6.87
CA PHE A 54 0.00 -2.92 5.52
C PHE A 54 1.36 -3.06 4.84
N TYR A 55 1.46 -4.00 3.92
CA TYR A 55 2.63 -4.27 3.10
C TYR A 55 2.27 -4.02 1.64
N VAL A 56 3.14 -3.33 0.91
CA VAL A 56 2.94 -3.03 -0.50
C VAL A 56 4.19 -3.39 -1.29
N THR A 57 3.99 -3.96 -2.47
CA THR A 57 5.08 -4.27 -3.40
C THR A 57 5.00 -3.31 -4.58
N TYR A 58 5.99 -2.43 -4.64
CA TYR A 58 6.16 -1.47 -5.73
C TYR A 58 7.24 -1.98 -6.70
N PRO A 59 6.93 -2.17 -8.01
CA PRO A 59 7.85 -2.83 -8.94
C PRO A 59 8.98 -1.91 -9.43
N HIS A 60 8.92 -0.60 -9.16
CA HIS A 60 9.94 0.36 -9.59
C HIS A 60 10.79 0.82 -8.41
N LEU A 61 11.86 1.56 -8.71
CA LEU A 61 12.69 2.15 -7.67
C LEU A 61 11.88 3.17 -6.85
N PRO A 62 11.95 3.12 -5.51
CA PRO A 62 11.28 4.10 -4.67
C PRO A 62 11.85 5.49 -4.94
N ASN A 63 10.97 6.49 -5.05
CA ASN A 63 11.41 7.86 -5.22
C ASN A 63 11.91 8.45 -3.89
N ARG A 64 12.42 9.69 -3.95
CA ARG A 64 12.95 10.39 -2.76
C ARG A 64 11.92 10.50 -1.64
N ASP A 65 10.64 10.69 -1.95
CA ASP A 65 9.60 10.84 -0.93
C ASP A 65 9.33 9.55 -0.17
N MET A 66 9.29 8.40 -0.88
CA MET A 66 9.19 7.07 -0.27
C MET A 66 10.41 6.78 0.60
N ILE A 67 11.62 7.04 0.09
CA ILE A 67 12.86 6.84 0.84
C ILE A 67 12.87 7.72 2.10
N GLN A 68 12.47 8.99 1.99
CA GLN A 68 12.39 9.87 3.15
C GLN A 68 11.32 9.44 4.15
N TRP A 69 10.21 8.86 3.69
CA TRP A 69 9.18 8.33 4.58
C TRP A 69 9.72 7.19 5.45
N MET A 70 10.60 6.36 4.91
CA MET A 70 11.31 5.32 5.68
C MET A 70 12.41 5.90 6.58
N LEU A 71 13.20 6.87 6.08
CA LEU A 71 14.38 7.37 6.80
C LEU A 71 14.04 8.31 7.97
N ASP A 72 12.92 9.03 7.90
CA ASP A 72 12.49 9.96 8.95
C ASP A 72 11.39 9.33 9.81
N ALA A 73 11.76 8.84 10.99
CA ALA A 73 10.85 8.23 11.96
C ALA A 73 9.70 9.15 12.44
N ARG A 74 9.80 10.47 12.19
CA ARG A 74 8.75 11.45 12.51
C ARG A 74 7.93 11.86 11.30
N LYS A 75 8.23 11.33 10.12
CA LYS A 75 7.49 11.63 8.89
C LYS A 75 6.25 10.75 8.82
N TYR A 76 5.11 11.38 9.06
CA TYR A 76 3.81 10.75 8.92
C TYR A 76 3.19 11.09 7.56
N GLN A 77 2.59 10.10 6.92
CA GLN A 77 1.86 10.28 5.68
C GLN A 77 0.44 9.75 5.81
N SER A 78 -0.50 10.46 5.21
CA SER A 78 -1.86 9.98 4.98
C SER A 78 -2.02 9.69 3.50
N GLY A 79 -2.96 8.82 3.14
CA GLY A 79 -3.11 8.39 1.77
C GLY A 79 -4.19 7.33 1.58
N ALA A 80 -4.20 6.75 0.39
CA ALA A 80 -5.18 5.75 0.02
C ALA A 80 -4.57 4.63 -0.82
N ILE A 81 -5.06 3.42 -0.62
CA ILE A 81 -4.87 2.29 -1.53
C ILE A 81 -6.19 2.11 -2.28
N VAL A 82 -6.13 2.17 -3.60
CA VAL A 82 -7.32 2.14 -4.47
C VAL A 82 -7.23 0.94 -5.40
N VAL A 83 -8.28 0.13 -5.40
CA VAL A 83 -8.43 -1.03 -6.28
C VAL A 83 -9.41 -0.67 -7.38
N HIS A 84 -8.99 -0.83 -8.63
CA HIS A 84 -9.84 -0.66 -9.80
C HIS A 84 -10.09 -1.99 -10.52
N ASP A 85 -11.25 -2.08 -11.14
CA ASP A 85 -11.55 -3.16 -12.09
C ASP A 85 -10.84 -2.95 -13.44
N ASN A 86 -10.98 -3.93 -14.33
CA ASN A 86 -10.47 -3.88 -15.71
C ASN A 86 -11.04 -2.74 -16.57
N GLN A 87 -12.14 -2.11 -16.16
CA GLN A 87 -12.77 -0.98 -16.86
C GLN A 87 -12.36 0.37 -16.27
N GLY A 88 -11.51 0.38 -15.24
CA GLY A 88 -11.04 1.57 -14.52
C GLY A 88 -11.99 2.07 -13.42
N SER A 89 -13.07 1.35 -13.14
CA SER A 89 -14.01 1.69 -12.05
C SER A 89 -13.38 1.38 -10.71
N THR A 90 -13.50 2.30 -9.74
CA THR A 90 -13.05 2.07 -8.36
C THR A 90 -13.93 1.01 -7.70
N LEU A 91 -13.33 -0.11 -7.31
CA LEU A 91 -13.98 -1.17 -6.55
C LEU A 91 -13.85 -0.94 -5.05
N GLU A 92 -12.65 -0.58 -4.60
CA GLU A 92 -12.35 -0.43 -3.18
C GLU A 92 -11.36 0.71 -2.96
N LYS A 93 -11.52 1.39 -1.82
CA LYS A 93 -10.66 2.48 -1.39
C LYS A 93 -10.38 2.34 0.10
N ILE A 94 -9.14 2.03 0.43
CA ILE A 94 -8.66 1.91 1.81
C ILE A 94 -7.95 3.21 2.14
N LEU A 95 -8.40 3.90 3.18
CA LEU A 95 -7.80 5.14 3.66
C LEU A 95 -6.87 4.83 4.83
N PHE A 96 -5.71 5.48 4.86
CA PHE A 96 -4.82 5.46 6.00
C PHE A 96 -4.44 6.87 6.40
N GLU A 97 -4.29 7.08 7.70
CA GLU A 97 -3.97 8.38 8.28
C GLU A 97 -2.77 8.26 9.21
N LYS A 98 -1.89 9.27 9.15
CA LYS A 98 -0.71 9.36 10.02
C LYS A 98 0.12 8.06 10.07
N ALA A 99 0.28 7.39 8.93
CA ALA A 99 1.08 6.19 8.80
C ALA A 99 2.57 6.54 8.76
N THR A 100 3.40 5.70 9.37
CA THR A 100 4.86 5.76 9.30
C THR A 100 5.39 4.54 8.56
N CYS A 101 6.44 4.70 7.76
CA CYS A 101 7.08 3.58 7.08
C CYS A 101 8.10 2.96 8.04
N VAL A 102 7.75 1.79 8.59
CA VAL A 102 8.56 1.10 9.61
C VAL A 102 9.53 0.09 9.04
N ASP A 103 9.35 -0.29 7.78
CA ASP A 103 10.15 -1.30 7.08
C ASP A 103 10.15 -1.02 5.57
N MET A 104 11.29 -1.25 4.93
CA MET A 104 11.47 -1.11 3.48
C MET A 104 12.57 -2.05 3.00
N GLU A 105 12.19 -3.02 2.18
CA GLU A 105 13.11 -3.93 1.49
C GLU A 105 13.22 -3.56 0.00
N ILE A 106 14.44 -3.48 -0.53
CA ILE A 106 14.70 -3.28 -1.95
C ILE A 106 15.43 -4.51 -2.49
N SER A 107 14.74 -5.31 -3.28
CA SER A 107 15.30 -6.47 -3.96
C SER A 107 15.49 -6.17 -5.46
N TYR A 108 16.72 -6.34 -5.95
CA TYR A 108 17.05 -6.20 -7.37
C TYR A 108 17.56 -7.53 -7.92
N ILE A 109 16.78 -8.12 -8.83
CA ILE A 109 17.15 -9.34 -9.53
C ILE A 109 17.48 -8.96 -10.98
N ARG A 110 18.76 -8.99 -11.33
CA ARG A 110 19.19 -8.88 -12.73
C ARG A 110 18.90 -10.18 -13.47
N GLN A 111 17.76 -10.28 -14.15
CA GLN A 111 17.54 -11.35 -15.12
C GLN A 111 18.24 -11.00 -16.44
N GLY A 112 19.35 -11.65 -16.73
CA GLY A 112 20.03 -11.54 -18.02
C GLY A 112 20.54 -12.90 -18.48
N LYS A 113 20.12 -13.34 -19.68
CA LYS A 113 20.93 -14.28 -20.47
C LYS A 113 22.09 -13.47 -21.01
N SER A 114 23.32 -13.83 -20.63
CA SER A 114 24.51 -13.35 -21.34
C SER A 114 24.38 -13.82 -22.79
N TYR A 115 24.37 -12.89 -23.74
CA TYR A 115 24.68 -13.20 -25.13
C TYR A 115 26.20 -13.33 -25.27
#